data_AF-A0A329VNI8-F1
#
_entry.id   AF-A0A329VNI8-F1
#
_cell.length_a   1.000
_cell.length_b   1.000
_cell.length_c   1.000
_cell.angle_alpha   90.00
_cell.angle_beta   90.00
_cell.angle_gamma   90.00
#
_symmetry.space_group_name_H-M   'P 1'
#
loop_
_entity.id
_entity.type
_entity.pdbx_description
1 polymer ?
#
loop_
_entity_poly.entity_id
_entity_poly.type
_entity_poly.pdbx_seq_one_letter_code
_entity_poly.pdbx_strand_id
1 'polypeptide(L)'
;MPLPLLAPAAPALLAAAEWTLAACTAGLAAVGMMESTKDKEGEQDKAKADTQTIASSRTECEKCPAIGNVTMVWEKTTSYSETTIAYQTKIAGTIYNPELNLIETWLCMDTNFDGWKPAQCLFLEAKAKYDQFFKNGEPDWIFGEFRKTPTSKTGAESTIWQAERQNRVCIGLNNIPKSHWHFLQPISYEYFSEMFVPFTNIKTFHTPMS
;
A
#
# COMPACT_ATOMS: atom_id res chain seq x y z
N MET A 1 7.09 57.37 5.19
CA MET A 1 6.71 56.33 6.16
C MET A 1 7.08 54.98 5.54
N PRO A 2 7.99 54.21 6.15
CA PRO A 2 8.52 52.99 5.53
C PRO A 2 7.56 51.80 5.67
N LEU A 3 7.46 51.01 4.60
CA LEU A 3 6.80 49.70 4.57
C LEU A 3 7.52 48.72 5.51
N PRO A 4 6.78 47.88 6.26
CA PRO A 4 7.40 46.78 6.99
C PRO A 4 7.74 45.63 6.03
N LEU A 5 9.03 45.34 5.92
CA LEU A 5 9.60 44.10 5.39
C LEU A 5 9.18 42.94 6.30
N LEU A 6 8.28 42.07 5.82
CA LEU A 6 8.12 40.73 6.41
C LEU A 6 9.10 39.78 5.71
N ALA A 7 10.03 39.25 6.49
CA ALA A 7 10.97 38.22 6.07
C ALA A 7 10.24 36.93 5.64
N PRO A 8 10.74 36.17 4.66
CA PRO A 8 10.19 34.86 4.33
C PRO A 8 10.52 33.88 5.46
N ALA A 9 9.47 33.29 6.05
CA ALA A 9 9.59 32.14 6.92
C ALA A 9 10.22 30.97 6.12
N ALA A 10 11.37 30.51 6.60
CA ALA A 10 12.07 29.36 6.03
C ALA A 10 11.16 28.11 6.04
N PRO A 11 11.09 27.33 4.95
CA PRO A 11 10.36 26.07 4.96
C PRO A 11 11.06 25.06 5.88
N ALA A 12 10.27 24.43 6.74
CA ALA A 12 10.67 23.35 7.63
C ALA A 12 11.15 22.13 6.82
N LEU A 13 12.44 22.09 6.53
CA LEU A 13 13.17 20.88 6.18
C LEU A 13 13.61 20.21 7.49
N LEU A 14 12.81 19.29 8.01
CA LEU A 14 13.24 18.36 9.07
C LEU A 14 12.18 17.26 9.26
N ALA A 15 12.33 16.16 8.50
CA ALA A 15 12.12 14.78 8.96
C ALA A 15 12.21 13.82 7.76
N ALA A 16 13.43 13.46 7.39
CA ALA A 16 13.70 12.19 6.72
C ALA A 16 15.06 11.69 7.22
N ALA A 17 15.13 11.44 8.52
CA ALA A 17 16.22 10.70 9.13
C ALA A 17 16.07 9.23 8.71
N GLU A 18 17.01 8.80 7.88
CA GLU A 18 17.67 7.49 7.95
C GLU A 18 16.77 6.25 8.05
N TRP A 19 16.34 5.73 6.90
CA TRP A 19 15.98 4.31 6.82
C TRP A 19 17.28 3.51 6.71
N THR A 20 17.84 3.11 7.86
CA THR A 20 18.80 2.03 7.94
C THR A 20 18.18 0.77 7.34
N LEU A 21 18.74 0.32 6.22
CA LEU A 21 18.38 -0.92 5.53
C LEU A 21 18.78 -2.12 6.41
N ALA A 22 17.88 -2.59 7.28
CA ALA A 22 18.10 -3.81 8.04
C ALA A 22 16.78 -4.43 8.51
N ALA A 23 16.26 -5.39 7.74
CA ALA A 23 15.50 -6.53 8.26
C ALA A 23 15.16 -7.53 7.14
N CYS A 24 16.16 -8.29 6.67
CA CYS A 24 15.91 -9.62 6.10
C CYS A 24 16.41 -10.65 7.12
N THR A 25 15.72 -10.77 8.26
CA THR A 25 15.93 -11.88 9.19
C THR A 25 15.14 -13.09 8.72
N ALA A 26 15.73 -13.89 7.84
CA ALA A 26 15.33 -15.29 7.69
C ALA A 26 16.10 -16.08 8.74
N GLY A 27 15.39 -16.56 9.76
CA GLY A 27 15.94 -17.41 10.79
C GLY A 27 16.39 -18.75 10.22
N LEU A 28 17.65 -19.09 10.45
CA LEU A 28 18.11 -20.46 10.59
C LEU A 28 18.89 -20.52 11.90
N ALA A 29 18.38 -21.31 12.85
CA ALA A 29 19.05 -21.61 14.09
C ALA A 29 20.25 -22.54 13.82
N ALA A 30 21.39 -22.23 14.41
CA ALA A 30 22.40 -23.25 14.73
C ALA A 30 23.18 -22.82 15.98
N VAL A 31 23.11 -23.70 16.97
CA VAL A 31 23.80 -23.72 18.26
C VAL A 31 25.32 -23.87 18.08
N GLY A 32 26.11 -23.25 18.95
CA GLY A 32 27.53 -23.61 19.13
C GLY A 32 28.36 -22.58 19.88
N MET A 33 28.54 -22.78 21.18
CA MET A 33 29.49 -22.06 22.04
C MET A 33 30.90 -22.64 21.88
N MET A 34 31.96 -21.80 21.92
CA MET A 34 33.20 -22.01 22.71
C MET A 34 34.19 -20.84 22.58
N GLU A 35 34.92 -20.61 23.68
CA GLU A 35 35.95 -19.59 23.90
C GLU A 35 37.28 -19.83 23.15
N SER A 36 37.97 -18.72 22.87
CA SER A 36 39.42 -18.45 22.92
C SER A 36 40.43 -19.58 22.59
N THR A 37 41.21 -19.44 21.50
CA THR A 37 42.66 -19.10 21.52
C THR A 37 43.33 -19.18 20.12
N LYS A 38 44.16 -18.14 19.86
CA LYS A 38 45.43 -18.04 19.12
C LYS A 38 45.73 -18.78 17.79
N ASP A 39 46.19 -17.92 16.86
CA ASP A 39 47.29 -18.05 15.89
C ASP A 39 47.20 -19.12 14.78
N LYS A 40 46.92 -18.66 13.55
CA LYS A 40 47.85 -18.73 12.40
C LYS A 40 47.24 -18.11 11.13
N GLU A 41 48.01 -17.22 10.53
CA GLU A 41 47.85 -16.70 9.17
C GLU A 41 47.74 -17.84 8.15
N GLY A 42 46.89 -17.68 7.14
CA GLY A 42 46.93 -18.54 5.96
C GLY A 42 45.60 -18.97 5.36
N GLU A 43 44.45 -18.34 5.63
CA GLU A 43 43.21 -18.69 4.91
C GLU A 43 42.15 -17.58 4.92
N GLN A 44 42.52 -16.35 4.54
CA GLN A 44 41.58 -15.22 4.46
C GLN A 44 41.10 -14.88 3.03
N ASP A 45 41.75 -15.38 1.98
CA ASP A 45 41.46 -14.91 0.62
C ASP A 45 40.28 -15.64 -0.07
N LYS A 46 40.00 -16.90 0.27
CA LYS A 46 38.85 -17.61 -0.32
C LYS A 46 37.53 -17.27 0.38
N ALA A 47 37.55 -17.11 1.70
CA ALA A 47 36.35 -16.74 2.47
C ALA A 47 35.91 -15.29 2.19
N LYS A 48 36.85 -14.36 1.96
CA LYS A 48 36.52 -12.99 1.51
C LYS A 48 36.01 -12.97 0.08
N ALA A 49 36.61 -13.73 -0.83
CA ALA A 49 36.14 -13.82 -2.21
C ALA A 49 34.72 -14.39 -2.28
N ASP A 50 34.43 -15.51 -1.60
CA ASP A 50 33.09 -16.11 -1.60
C ASP A 50 32.04 -15.22 -0.90
N THR A 51 32.41 -14.49 0.16
CA THR A 51 31.50 -13.52 0.80
C THR A 51 31.22 -12.33 -0.11
N GLN A 52 32.21 -11.89 -0.89
CA GLN A 52 32.07 -10.78 -1.84
C GLN A 52 31.28 -11.20 -3.10
N THR A 53 31.42 -12.46 -3.53
CA THR A 53 30.65 -13.03 -4.64
C THR A 53 29.19 -13.27 -4.27
N ILE A 54 28.89 -13.72 -3.03
CA ILE A 54 27.52 -13.86 -2.52
C ILE A 54 26.88 -12.49 -2.21
N ALA A 55 27.66 -11.50 -1.77
CA ALA A 55 27.18 -10.12 -1.64
C ALA A 55 26.86 -9.47 -3.01
N SER A 56 27.61 -9.84 -4.06
CA SER A 56 27.41 -9.34 -5.43
C SER A 56 26.29 -10.05 -6.20
N SER A 57 25.81 -11.21 -5.73
CA SER A 57 24.69 -11.93 -6.35
C SER A 57 23.33 -11.59 -5.71
N ARG A 58 23.30 -10.68 -4.73
CA ARG A 58 22.05 -10.00 -4.36
C ARG A 58 21.73 -9.06 -5.51
N THR A 59 20.94 -9.54 -6.45
CA THR A 59 20.22 -8.68 -7.40
C THR A 59 19.68 -7.52 -6.57
N GLU A 60 20.17 -6.30 -6.80
CA GLU A 60 19.58 -5.11 -6.19
C GLU A 60 18.08 -5.26 -6.41
N CYS A 61 17.27 -5.26 -5.33
CA CYS A 61 15.82 -5.36 -5.48
C CYS A 61 15.43 -4.32 -6.53
N GLU A 62 14.85 -4.76 -7.65
CA GLU A 62 14.49 -3.85 -8.73
C GLU A 62 13.71 -2.70 -8.10
N LYS A 63 14.25 -1.49 -8.24
CA LYS A 63 13.63 -0.32 -7.64
C LYS A 63 12.23 -0.22 -8.20
N CYS A 64 11.24 -0.28 -7.31
CA CYS A 64 9.84 -0.26 -7.70
C CYS A 64 9.56 0.92 -8.64
N PRO A 65 9.02 0.70 -9.85
CA PRO A 65 8.82 1.76 -10.85
C PRO A 65 7.79 2.81 -10.43
N ALA A 66 6.95 2.50 -9.43
CA ALA A 66 6.05 3.49 -8.84
C ALA A 66 6.80 4.55 -8.01
N ILE A 67 8.03 4.28 -7.54
CA ILE A 67 8.81 5.26 -6.78
C ILE A 67 9.07 6.49 -7.66
N GLY A 68 8.71 7.67 -7.17
CA GLY A 68 8.76 8.93 -7.91
C GLY A 68 7.46 9.27 -8.67
N ASN A 69 6.54 8.32 -8.81
CA ASN A 69 5.21 8.54 -9.41
C ASN A 69 4.08 8.61 -8.36
N VAL A 70 4.39 8.29 -7.10
CA VAL A 70 3.43 8.29 -5.98
C VAL A 70 3.58 9.56 -5.15
N THR A 71 2.46 10.24 -4.91
CA THR A 71 2.37 11.43 -4.04
C THR A 71 1.31 11.20 -2.99
N MET A 72 1.61 11.49 -1.72
CA MET A 72 0.61 11.51 -0.66
C MET A 72 -0.35 12.69 -0.88
N VAL A 73 -1.64 12.45 -0.73
CA VAL A 73 -2.69 13.46 -0.77
C VAL A 73 -3.66 13.29 0.40
N TRP A 74 -4.39 14.35 0.73
CA TRP A 74 -5.41 14.34 1.77
C TRP A 74 -6.81 14.21 1.16
N GLU A 75 -7.58 13.22 1.61
CA GLU A 75 -8.98 13.02 1.23
C GLU A 75 -9.92 13.42 2.38
N LYS A 76 -11.04 14.08 2.04
CA LYS A 76 -12.08 14.42 3.03
C LYS A 76 -12.92 13.19 3.39
N THR A 77 -13.06 12.93 4.68
CA THR A 77 -13.79 11.78 5.21
C THR A 77 -15.22 12.10 5.63
N THR A 78 -15.83 13.18 5.13
CA THR A 78 -17.15 13.66 5.59
C THR A 78 -18.27 12.62 5.42
N SER A 79 -18.15 11.70 4.47
CA SER A 79 -19.09 10.60 4.24
C SER A 79 -18.65 9.26 4.84
N TYR A 80 -17.52 9.21 5.53
CA TYR A 80 -16.94 7.96 6.02
C TYR A 80 -17.48 7.66 7.43
N SER A 81 -17.73 6.39 7.71
CA SER A 81 -18.03 5.94 9.06
C SER A 81 -16.76 5.77 9.88
N GLU A 82 -16.86 5.82 11.21
CA GLU A 82 -15.75 5.50 12.11
C GLU A 82 -15.13 4.13 11.81
N THR A 83 -15.95 3.11 11.50
CA THR A 83 -15.48 1.78 11.09
C THR A 83 -14.68 1.83 9.80
N THR A 84 -15.08 2.66 8.83
CA THR A 84 -14.35 2.83 7.57
C THR A 84 -12.98 3.43 7.81
N ILE A 85 -12.93 4.52 8.60
CA ILE A 85 -11.69 5.20 8.95
C ILE A 85 -10.76 4.25 9.72
N ALA A 86 -11.27 3.61 10.78
CA ALA A 86 -10.48 2.67 11.59
C ALA A 86 -9.95 1.47 10.79
N TYR A 87 -10.75 0.98 9.84
CA TYR A 87 -10.32 -0.11 8.98
C TYR A 87 -9.22 0.32 8.01
N GLN A 88 -9.39 1.47 7.34
CA GLN A 88 -8.40 1.99 6.42
C GLN A 88 -7.07 2.29 7.13
N THR A 89 -7.10 2.96 8.28
CA THR A 89 -5.87 3.24 9.05
C THR A 89 -5.16 1.95 9.48
N LYS A 90 -5.89 0.92 9.91
CA LYS A 90 -5.32 -0.37 10.30
C LYS A 90 -4.70 -1.14 9.13
N ILE A 91 -5.40 -1.23 8.00
CA ILE A 91 -4.99 -2.04 6.85
C ILE A 91 -3.92 -1.33 6.01
N ALA A 92 -4.19 -0.07 5.70
CA ALA A 92 -3.41 0.71 4.77
C ALA A 92 -2.25 1.47 5.44
N GLY A 93 -2.30 1.61 6.77
CA GLY A 93 -1.30 2.35 7.53
C GLY A 93 -1.41 3.87 7.35
N THR A 94 -2.60 4.38 7.00
CA THR A 94 -2.85 5.81 6.80
C THR A 94 -2.89 6.57 8.11
N ILE A 95 -2.48 7.83 8.06
CA ILE A 95 -2.76 8.79 9.12
C ILE A 95 -4.16 9.39 8.90
N TYR A 96 -4.94 9.48 9.98
CA TYR A 96 -6.22 10.17 10.02
C TYR A 96 -6.13 11.38 10.93
N ASN A 97 -6.56 12.54 10.42
CA ASN A 97 -6.72 13.78 11.18
C ASN A 97 -8.22 13.99 11.51
N PRO A 98 -8.66 13.75 12.76
CA PRO A 98 -10.05 13.89 13.16
C PRO A 98 -10.52 15.35 13.22
N GLU A 99 -9.65 16.30 13.53
CA GLU A 99 -10.01 17.72 13.63
C GLU A 99 -10.44 18.29 12.28
N LEU A 100 -9.79 17.84 11.21
CA LEU A 100 -10.05 18.30 9.84
C LEU A 100 -10.88 17.33 9.00
N ASN A 101 -11.20 16.15 9.53
CA ASN A 101 -11.82 15.05 8.78
C ASN A 101 -11.05 14.72 7.50
N LEU A 102 -9.73 14.55 7.63
CA LEU A 102 -8.84 14.23 6.52
C LEU A 102 -8.13 12.90 6.78
N ILE A 103 -8.03 12.06 5.75
CA ILE A 103 -7.24 10.82 5.79
C ILE A 103 -6.20 10.86 4.69
N GLU A 104 -5.03 10.30 4.96
CA GLU A 104 -4.01 10.12 3.94
C GLU A 104 -4.47 9.11 2.89
N THR A 105 -4.19 9.41 1.64
CA THR A 105 -4.26 8.48 0.52
C THR A 105 -3.06 8.73 -0.41
N TRP A 106 -2.86 7.86 -1.38
CA TRP A 106 -1.71 7.94 -2.29
C TRP A 106 -2.18 8.01 -3.74
N LEU A 107 -1.82 9.10 -4.41
CA LEU A 107 -2.09 9.30 -5.82
C LEU A 107 -0.91 8.78 -6.65
N CYS A 108 -1.18 7.91 -7.61
CA CYS A 108 -0.20 7.44 -8.60
C CYS A 108 -0.85 7.48 -9.98
N MET A 109 -0.25 8.22 -10.93
CA MET A 109 -0.77 8.37 -12.30
C MET A 109 -2.29 8.69 -12.32
N ASP A 110 -2.68 9.73 -11.57
CA ASP A 110 -4.07 10.20 -11.42
C ASP A 110 -5.07 9.18 -10.87
N THR A 111 -4.59 8.12 -10.22
CA THR A 111 -5.44 7.12 -9.55
C THR A 111 -5.08 7.03 -8.08
N ASN A 112 -6.11 7.11 -7.22
CA ASN A 112 -5.95 7.10 -5.77
C ASN A 112 -5.95 5.67 -5.23
N PHE A 113 -5.17 5.47 -4.18
CA PHE A 113 -5.08 4.24 -3.40
C PHE A 113 -5.17 4.57 -1.92
N ASP A 114 -5.83 3.71 -1.16
CA ASP A 114 -5.97 3.90 0.28
C ASP A 114 -4.67 3.68 1.05
N GLY A 115 -3.64 3.03 0.46
CA GLY A 115 -2.38 2.61 1.08
C GLY A 115 -1.18 2.53 0.13
N TRP A 116 0.04 2.82 0.61
CA TRP A 116 1.29 2.62 -0.14
C TRP A 116 2.43 2.06 0.71
N LYS A 117 2.98 0.91 0.28
CA LYS A 117 4.14 0.23 0.89
C LYS A 117 5.31 0.19 -0.11
N PRO A 118 6.17 1.22 -0.14
CA PRO A 118 7.22 1.35 -1.16
C PRO A 118 8.24 0.21 -1.14
N ALA A 119 8.60 -0.28 0.05
CA ALA A 119 9.53 -1.40 0.21
C ALA A 119 9.02 -2.72 -0.40
N GLN A 120 7.70 -2.86 -0.58
CA GLN A 120 7.05 -4.03 -1.16
C GLN A 120 6.53 -3.78 -2.58
N CYS A 121 6.69 -2.56 -3.10
CA CYS A 121 6.03 -2.11 -4.33
C CYS A 121 4.51 -2.40 -4.32
N LEU A 122 3.85 -2.15 -3.18
CA LEU A 122 2.49 -2.62 -2.95
C LEU A 122 1.56 -1.46 -2.60
N PHE A 123 0.52 -1.29 -3.40
CA PHE A 123 -0.63 -0.45 -3.06
C PHE A 123 -1.67 -1.24 -2.27
N LEU A 124 -2.49 -0.54 -1.49
CA LEU A 124 -3.57 -1.14 -0.71
C LEU A 124 -4.86 -0.37 -0.92
N GLU A 125 -5.97 -1.10 -0.88
CA GLU A 125 -7.34 -0.59 -0.85
C GLU A 125 -8.07 -1.25 0.33
N ALA A 126 -8.82 -0.48 1.11
CA ALA A 126 -9.51 -0.94 2.31
C ALA A 126 -11.02 -0.67 2.20
N LYS A 127 -11.81 -1.74 2.03
CA LYS A 127 -13.27 -1.66 1.92
C LYS A 127 -13.95 -2.19 3.19
N ALA A 128 -14.54 -1.29 3.97
CA ALA A 128 -15.28 -1.61 5.19
C ALA A 128 -16.77 -1.30 5.07
N LYS A 129 -17.59 -2.11 5.76
CA LYS A 129 -19.07 -2.03 5.73
C LYS A 129 -19.67 -2.28 4.35
N TYR A 130 -18.98 -2.96 3.44
CA TYR A 130 -19.49 -3.17 2.08
C TYR A 130 -20.63 -4.19 2.02
N ASP A 131 -20.73 -5.15 2.95
CA ASP A 131 -21.82 -6.14 2.94
C ASP A 131 -23.20 -5.49 3.14
N GLN A 132 -23.25 -4.25 3.64
CA GLN A 132 -24.51 -3.49 3.74
C GLN A 132 -25.17 -3.25 2.37
N PHE A 133 -24.40 -3.34 1.29
CA PHE A 133 -24.87 -3.17 -0.09
C PHE A 133 -25.31 -4.47 -0.74
N PHE A 134 -25.37 -5.57 0.01
CA PHE A 134 -25.65 -6.90 -0.51
C PHE A 134 -26.89 -7.51 0.17
N LYS A 135 -27.61 -8.32 -0.59
CA LYS A 135 -28.74 -9.13 -0.11
C LYS A 135 -28.68 -10.51 -0.76
N ASN A 136 -28.61 -11.54 0.07
CA ASN A 136 -28.50 -12.94 -0.37
C ASN A 136 -27.27 -13.22 -1.26
N GLY A 137 -26.12 -12.61 -0.95
CA GLY A 137 -24.87 -12.80 -1.71
C GLY A 137 -24.70 -11.87 -2.91
N GLU A 138 -25.79 -11.24 -3.37
CA GLU A 138 -25.80 -10.38 -4.55
C GLU A 138 -25.87 -8.89 -4.17
N PRO A 139 -25.33 -7.97 -5.00
CA PRO A 139 -25.58 -6.53 -4.87
C PRO A 139 -27.08 -6.25 -4.76
N ASP A 140 -27.47 -5.41 -3.79
CA ASP A 140 -28.84 -4.92 -3.72
C ASP A 140 -29.17 -4.02 -4.93
N TRP A 141 -30.45 -3.71 -5.13
CA TRP A 141 -30.89 -2.92 -6.27
C TRP A 141 -30.24 -1.52 -6.33
N ILE A 142 -29.92 -0.91 -5.19
CA ILE A 142 -29.32 0.43 -5.15
C ILE A 142 -27.85 0.36 -5.59
N PHE A 143 -27.14 -0.67 -5.15
CA PHE A 143 -25.73 -0.84 -5.44
C PHE A 143 -25.49 -1.43 -6.83
N GLY A 144 -26.29 -2.43 -7.21
CA GLY A 144 -26.16 -3.18 -8.45
C GLY A 144 -26.79 -2.52 -9.67
N GLU A 145 -27.95 -1.85 -9.50
CA GLU A 145 -28.79 -1.43 -10.63
C GLU A 145 -29.07 0.07 -10.69
N PHE A 146 -29.20 0.75 -9.54
CA PHE A 146 -29.57 2.15 -9.52
C PHE A 146 -28.49 3.03 -10.17
N ARG A 147 -28.93 3.84 -11.14
CA ARG A 147 -28.12 4.85 -11.83
C ARG A 147 -28.72 6.22 -11.56
N LYS A 148 -27.87 7.19 -11.19
CA LYS A 148 -28.29 8.59 -11.01
C LYS A 148 -28.73 9.23 -12.34
N THR A 149 -28.03 8.89 -13.41
CA THR A 149 -28.32 9.28 -14.80
C THR A 149 -28.12 8.07 -15.73
N PRO A 150 -28.67 8.07 -16.95
CA PRO A 150 -28.50 6.95 -17.89
C PRO A 150 -27.04 6.59 -18.20
N THR A 151 -26.11 7.53 -18.04
CA THR A 151 -24.67 7.36 -18.30
C THR A 151 -23.84 7.15 -17.04
N SER A 152 -24.44 7.28 -15.85
CA SER A 152 -23.73 7.06 -14.58
C SER A 152 -23.52 5.58 -14.31
N LYS A 153 -22.39 5.26 -13.66
CA LYS A 153 -22.12 3.92 -13.15
C LYS A 153 -23.00 3.63 -11.93
N THR A 154 -23.39 2.37 -11.75
CA THR A 154 -23.95 1.89 -10.49
C THR A 154 -22.87 1.85 -9.39
N GLY A 155 -23.24 1.59 -8.14
CA GLY A 155 -22.26 1.49 -7.06
C GLY A 155 -21.26 0.35 -7.28
N ALA A 156 -21.76 -0.82 -7.71
CA ALA A 156 -20.95 -1.98 -8.05
C ALA A 156 -20.01 -1.67 -9.23
N GLU A 157 -20.54 -1.09 -10.32
CA GLU A 157 -19.74 -0.70 -11.49
C GLU A 157 -18.69 0.36 -11.15
N SER A 158 -19.00 1.29 -10.25
CA SER A 158 -18.05 2.31 -9.79
C SER A 158 -16.90 1.68 -9.02
N THR A 159 -17.17 0.68 -8.18
CA THR A 159 -16.15 -0.05 -7.41
C THR A 159 -15.26 -0.88 -8.35
N ILE A 160 -15.85 -1.58 -9.32
CA ILE A 160 -15.11 -2.32 -10.36
C ILE A 160 -14.25 -1.37 -11.20
N TRP A 161 -14.79 -0.21 -11.60
CA TRP A 161 -14.05 0.80 -12.35
C TRP A 161 -12.84 1.36 -11.58
N GLN A 162 -12.95 1.49 -10.26
CA GLN A 162 -11.83 1.88 -9.42
C GLN A 162 -10.72 0.81 -9.45
N ALA A 163 -11.05 -0.47 -9.26
CA ALA A 163 -10.08 -1.57 -9.35
C ALA A 163 -9.44 -1.66 -10.74
N GLU A 164 -10.22 -1.45 -11.81
CA GLU A 164 -9.71 -1.42 -13.18
C GLU A 164 -8.68 -0.29 -13.38
N ARG A 165 -8.97 0.93 -12.90
CA ARG A 165 -8.02 2.05 -12.95
C ARG A 165 -6.72 1.74 -12.22
N GLN A 166 -6.82 1.18 -11.02
CA GLN A 166 -5.67 0.78 -10.23
C GLN A 166 -4.85 -0.32 -10.91
N ASN A 167 -5.51 -1.30 -11.52
CA ASN A 167 -4.85 -2.31 -12.33
C ASN A 167 -4.12 -1.71 -13.53
N ARG A 168 -4.71 -0.71 -14.22
CA ARG A 168 -4.06 0.01 -15.32
C ARG A 168 -2.81 0.78 -14.90
N VAL A 169 -2.80 1.38 -13.71
CA VAL A 169 -1.58 1.98 -13.14
C VAL A 169 -0.50 0.93 -12.99
N CYS A 170 -0.85 -0.24 -12.45
CA CYS A 170 0.10 -1.34 -12.28
C CYS A 170 0.64 -1.85 -13.62
N ILE A 171 -0.21 -1.99 -14.65
CA ILE A 171 0.19 -2.34 -16.03
C ILE A 171 1.15 -1.29 -16.60
N GLY A 172 0.82 0.00 -16.46
CA GLY A 172 1.65 1.12 -16.93
C GLY A 172 3.02 1.19 -16.24
N LEU A 173 3.16 0.55 -15.09
CA LEU A 173 4.39 0.41 -14.31
C LEU A 173 4.97 -1.02 -14.40
N ASN A 174 4.91 -1.59 -15.61
CA ASN A 174 5.49 -2.89 -15.97
C ASN A 174 4.94 -4.10 -15.20
N ASN A 175 3.74 -4.02 -14.64
CA ASN A 175 3.14 -5.06 -13.78
C ASN A 175 3.97 -5.40 -12.54
N ILE A 176 4.91 -4.53 -12.15
CA ILE A 176 5.74 -4.71 -10.96
C ILE A 176 4.94 -4.38 -9.70
N PRO A 177 4.38 -3.16 -9.54
CA PRO A 177 3.53 -2.90 -8.40
C PRO A 177 2.26 -3.74 -8.47
N LYS A 178 1.81 -4.17 -7.30
CA LYS A 178 0.52 -4.84 -7.12
C LYS A 178 -0.40 -3.97 -6.27
N SER A 179 -1.69 -4.27 -6.31
CA SER A 179 -2.67 -3.65 -5.43
C SER A 179 -3.47 -4.71 -4.69
N HIS A 180 -3.45 -4.66 -3.37
CA HIS A 180 -4.24 -5.57 -2.54
C HIS A 180 -5.52 -4.89 -2.06
N TRP A 181 -6.64 -5.51 -2.36
CA TRP A 181 -7.97 -5.07 -1.92
C TRP A 181 -8.40 -5.88 -0.71
N HIS A 182 -8.47 -5.23 0.44
CA HIS A 182 -8.84 -5.86 1.69
C HIS A 182 -10.29 -5.51 2.03
N PHE A 183 -11.14 -6.51 2.14
CA PHE A 183 -12.53 -6.38 2.55
C PHE A 183 -12.68 -6.79 4.00
N LEU A 184 -13.36 -5.96 4.80
CA LEU A 184 -13.61 -6.23 6.20
C LEU A 184 -14.57 -7.42 6.39
N GLN A 185 -15.45 -7.65 5.41
CA GLN A 185 -16.58 -8.56 5.54
C GLN A 185 -16.60 -9.56 4.38
N PRO A 186 -17.17 -10.77 4.60
CA PRO A 186 -16.99 -11.89 3.68
C PRO A 186 -17.85 -11.82 2.41
N ILE A 187 -19.05 -11.23 2.44
CA ILE A 187 -19.95 -11.27 1.27
C ILE A 187 -19.39 -10.41 0.15
N SER A 188 -19.02 -9.17 0.48
CA SER A 188 -18.38 -8.25 -0.46
C SER A 188 -17.01 -8.77 -0.93
N TYR A 189 -16.23 -9.42 -0.03
CA TYR A 189 -15.01 -10.09 -0.43
C TYR A 189 -15.26 -11.14 -1.53
N GLU A 190 -16.21 -12.05 -1.32
CA GLU A 190 -16.51 -13.13 -2.25
C GLU A 190 -16.92 -12.58 -3.61
N TYR A 191 -17.91 -11.69 -3.63
CA TYR A 191 -18.38 -11.04 -4.86
C TYR A 191 -17.26 -10.32 -5.61
N PHE A 192 -16.49 -9.44 -4.95
CA PHE A 192 -15.44 -8.69 -5.64
C PHE A 192 -14.23 -9.54 -6.01
N SER A 193 -14.00 -10.67 -5.34
CA SER A 193 -12.97 -11.63 -5.76
C SER A 193 -13.30 -12.23 -7.12
N GLU A 194 -14.57 -12.56 -7.37
CA GLU A 194 -15.02 -13.02 -8.69
C GLU A 194 -14.95 -11.91 -9.74
N MET A 195 -15.44 -10.71 -9.41
CA MET A 195 -15.45 -9.60 -10.35
C MET A 195 -14.05 -9.08 -10.72
N PHE A 196 -13.05 -9.28 -9.85
CA PHE A 196 -11.68 -8.81 -10.09
C PHE A 196 -10.78 -9.86 -10.76
N VAL A 197 -11.28 -11.05 -11.11
CA VAL A 197 -10.53 -12.07 -11.87
C VAL A 197 -9.84 -11.52 -13.13
N PRO A 198 -10.43 -10.60 -13.92
CA PRO A 198 -9.77 -10.02 -15.09
C PRO A 198 -8.57 -9.09 -14.77
N PHE A 199 -8.39 -8.68 -13.50
CA PHE A 199 -7.40 -7.69 -13.09
C PHE A 199 -6.14 -8.36 -12.52
N THR A 200 -5.18 -8.66 -13.39
CA THR A 200 -3.98 -9.46 -13.06
C THR A 200 -3.05 -8.88 -11.99
N ASN A 201 -3.14 -7.58 -11.68
CA ASN A 201 -2.35 -6.93 -10.62
C ASN A 201 -3.14 -6.66 -9.34
N ILE A 202 -4.42 -7.03 -9.31
CA ILE A 202 -5.29 -6.89 -8.14
C ILE A 202 -5.40 -8.23 -7.45
N LYS A 203 -5.29 -8.23 -6.12
CA LYS A 203 -5.58 -9.41 -5.30
C LYS A 203 -6.50 -9.04 -4.15
N THR A 204 -7.56 -9.80 -3.96
CA THR A 204 -8.53 -9.58 -2.90
C THR A 204 -8.20 -10.41 -1.67
N PHE A 205 -8.54 -9.88 -0.49
CA PHE A 205 -8.40 -10.56 0.79
C PHE A 205 -9.60 -10.24 1.68
N HIS A 206 -10.12 -11.23 2.39
CA HIS A 206 -10.98 -11.01 3.55
C HIS A 206 -10.09 -10.79 4.76
N THR A 207 -10.07 -9.58 5.33
CA THR A 207 -9.23 -9.23 6.47
C THR A 207 -10.09 -8.66 7.60
N PRO A 208 -10.62 -9.51 8.49
CA PRO A 208 -11.48 -9.04 9.58
C PRO A 208 -10.71 -8.20 10.61
N MET A 209 -11.40 -7.25 11.26
CA MET A 209 -10.87 -6.57 12.43
C MET A 209 -11.17 -7.40 13.69
N SER A 210 -10.13 -8.04 14.24
CA SER A 210 -10.10 -8.54 15.62
C SER A 210 -9.98 -7.38 16.61
#